data_AF-A0A2A2C9V4-F1
#
_entry.id   AF-A0A2A2C9V4-F1
#
_cell.length_a   1.000
_cell.length_b   1.000
_cell.length_c   1.000
_cell.angle_alpha   90.00
_cell.angle_beta   90.00
_cell.angle_gamma   90.00
#
_symmetry.space_group_name_H-M   'P 1'
#
loop_
_entity.id
_entity.type
_entity.pdbx_description
1 polymer ?
#
loop_
_entity_poly.entity_id
_entity_poly.type
_entity_poly.pdbx_seq_one_letter_code
_entity_poly.pdbx_strand_id
1 'polypeptide(L)' 'MSNIVYLTVTGEQQGSISAGCGTSESTGNRWQSGHEDEIFTFSLLNN' A
#
# COMPACT_ATOMS: atom_id res chain seq x y z
N MET A 1 -11.15 15.92 1.72
CA MET A 1 -10.25 14.79 1.45
C MET A 1 -8.90 15.07 2.09
N SER A 2 -8.37 14.14 2.87
CA SER A 2 -6.93 14.10 3.14
C SER A 2 -6.21 13.63 1.88
N ASN A 3 -4.93 13.97 1.75
CA ASN A 3 -4.08 13.37 0.72
C ASN A 3 -3.94 11.88 1.05
N ILE A 4 -4.42 11.01 0.16
CA ILE A 4 -4.22 9.56 0.29
C ILE A 4 -2.80 9.25 -0.19
N VAL A 5 -2.07 8.45 0.58
CA VAL A 5 -0.71 8.05 0.26
C VAL A 5 -0.67 6.54 0.05
N TYR A 6 -0.01 6.14 -1.03
CA TYR A 6 0.25 4.75 -1.38
C TYR A 6 1.76 4.54 -1.46
N LEU A 7 2.22 3.38 -1.00
CA LEU A 7 3.63 3.01 -1.00
C LEU A 7 3.84 1.68 -1.73
N THR A 8 4.77 1.68 -2.67
CA THR A 8 5.35 0.47 -3.26
C THR A 8 6.65 0.15 -2.55
N VAL A 9 6.82 -1.11 -2.14
CA VAL A 9 8.06 -1.58 -1.50
C VAL A 9 8.56 -2.79 -2.26
N THR A 10 9.82 -2.73 -2.70
CA THR A 10 10.50 -3.84 -3.35
C THR A 10 11.74 -4.20 -2.54
N GLY A 11 11.82 -5.44 -2.09
CA GLY A 11 12.99 -5.97 -1.40
C GLY A 11 13.91 -6.70 -2.39
N GLU A 12 15.22 -6.62 -2.18
CA GLU A 12 16.19 -7.30 -3.05
C GLU A 12 15.99 -8.82 -3.08
N GLN A 13 15.65 -9.43 -1.94
CA GLN A 13 15.43 -10.88 -1.83
C GLN A 13 13.94 -11.26 -1.98
N GLN A 14 13.03 -10.38 -1.57
CA GLN A 14 11.59 -10.68 -1.46
C GLN A 14 10.79 -10.24 -2.67
N GLY A 15 11.41 -9.51 -3.62
CA GLY A 15 10.70 -8.96 -4.77
C GLY A 15 9.67 -7.90 -4.34
N SER A 16 8.48 -7.93 -4.95
CA SER A 16 7.42 -6.97 -4.65
C SER A 16 6.78 -7.27 -3.29
N ILE A 17 7.25 -6.59 -2.24
CA ILE A 17 6.74 -6.75 -0.87
C ILE A 17 5.34 -6.17 -0.75
N SER A 18 5.05 -5.08 -1.47
CA SER A 18 3.74 -4.45 -1.46
C SER A 18 2.67 -5.20 -2.27
N ALA A 19 3.05 -6.26 -3.01
CA ALA A 19 2.10 -7.05 -3.78
C ALA A 19 0.94 -7.58 -2.90
N GLY A 20 -0.29 -7.34 -3.34
CA GLY A 20 -1.50 -7.74 -2.63
C GLY A 20 -1.85 -6.95 -1.36
N CYS A 21 -1.02 -5.98 -0.94
CA CYS A 21 -1.25 -5.21 0.29
C CYS A 21 -2.44 -4.25 0.20
N GLY A 22 -2.90 -3.91 -1.00
CA GLY A 22 -4.07 -3.04 -1.22
C GLY A 22 -5.36 -3.80 -1.52
N THR A 23 -5.38 -5.12 -1.31
CA THR A 23 -6.57 -5.96 -1.54
C THR A 23 -7.53 -5.96 -0.35
N SER A 24 -8.75 -6.41 -0.59
CA SER A 24 -9.76 -6.62 0.46
C SER A 24 -9.34 -7.68 1.47
N GLU A 25 -8.53 -8.67 1.06
CA GLU A 25 -8.00 -9.70 1.95
C GLU A 25 -7.00 -9.12 2.96
N SER A 26 -6.26 -8.06 2.59
CA SER A 26 -5.27 -7.41 3.45
C SER A 26 -5.88 -6.27 4.28
N THR A 27 -6.63 -5.36 3.64
CA THR A 27 -7.08 -4.10 4.27
C THR A 27 -8.59 -4.03 4.53
N GLY A 28 -9.31 -5.12 4.25
CA GLY A 28 -10.76 -5.20 4.45
C GLY A 28 -11.48 -4.11 3.65
N ASN A 29 -12.42 -3.42 4.28
CA ASN A 29 -13.26 -2.40 3.63
C ASN A 29 -12.50 -1.13 3.18
N ARG A 30 -11.19 -1.01 3.48
CA ARG A 30 -10.37 0.14 3.10
C ARG A 30 -9.63 -0.05 1.78
N TRP A 31 -9.73 -1.25 1.18
CA TRP A 31 -9.17 -1.53 -0.13
C TRP A 31 -9.71 -0.56 -1.18
N GLN A 32 -8.90 -0.24 -2.18
CA GLN A 32 -9.26 0.66 -3.26
C GLN A 32 -8.80 0.09 -4.59
N SER A 33 -9.68 0.11 -5.58
CA SER A 33 -9.38 -0.43 -6.91
C SER A 33 -8.28 0.37 -7.58
N GLY A 34 -7.34 -0.32 -8.23
CA GLY A 34 -6.18 0.27 -8.89
C GLY A 34 -4.96 0.47 -7.97
N HIS A 35 -5.04 0.04 -6.72
CA HIS A 35 -3.98 0.13 -5.71
C HIS A 35 -3.68 -1.22 -5.05
N GLU A 36 -4.02 -2.34 -5.69
CA GLU A 36 -3.99 -3.69 -5.12
C GLU A 36 -2.58 -4.12 -4.66
N ASP A 37 -1.53 -3.62 -5.32
CA ASP A 37 -0.12 -3.91 -5.02
C ASP A 37 0.60 -2.77 -4.28
N GLU A 38 -0.16 -1.89 -3.63
CA GLU A 38 0.35 -0.77 -2.86
C GLU A 38 -0.14 -0.79 -1.42
N ILE A 39 0.68 -0.26 -0.51
CA ILE A 39 0.35 -0.16 0.91
C ILE A 39 -0.41 1.14 1.16
N PHE A 40 -1.66 1.03 1.64
CA PHE A 40 -2.45 2.18 2.07
C PHE A 40 -1.84 2.82 3.33
N THR A 41 -1.44 4.09 3.23
CA THR A 41 -0.64 4.78 4.26
C THR A 41 -1.39 5.96 4.87
N PHE A 42 -1.46 6.02 6.19
CA PHE A 42 -2.18 7.08 6.92
C PHE A 42 -1.37 8.38 7.05
N SER A 43 -0.05 8.29 7.18
CA SER A 43 0.86 9.42 7.29
C SER A 43 2.26 9.05 6.82
N LEU A 44 2.96 10.03 6.24
CA LEU A 44 4.37 9.92 5.88
C LEU A 44 5.10 11.17 6.39
N LEU A 45 6.18 10.95 7.14
CA LEU A 45 7.05 12.01 7.66
C LEU A 45 8.46 11.78 7.14
N ASN A 46 9.13 12.83 6.70
CA ASN A 46 10.54 12.82 6.31
C ASN A 46 11.24 14.00 7.00
N ASN A 47 12.43 13.76 7.58
CA ASN A 47 13.21 14.76 8.32
C ASN A 47 14.28 15.40 7.44
#